data_AF-A0AAD7TM48-F1
#
_entry.id   AF-A0AAD7TM48-F1
#
_cell.length_a   1.000
_cell.length_b   1.000
_cell.length_c   1.000
_cell.angle_alpha   90.00
_cell.angle_beta   90.00
_cell.angle_gamma   90.00
#
_symmetry.space_group_name_H-M   'P 1'
#
loop_
_entity.id
_entity.type
_entity.pdbx_description
1 polymer ?
#
loop_
_entity_poly.entity_id
_entity_poly.type
_entity_poly.pdbx_seq_one_letter_code
_entity_poly.pdbx_strand_id
1 'polypeptide(L)'
;MSDDEEYAKLLEGTILEVPKAKRPRKSAEPAPEPELVGLQSSRLRLFKHGGRLPFNVVAALLELGHKYNIEVIRQEALSRMKTCFCHSFATFRASVTFGTVVRGSEGHRYAEMALFTPVLEVIPTQDAIRAVNVIRLVKQTSMLPMALYLCTMVPAATLATGVMRPDGGYDTLSQEDLIRCIDARTTLAMRTCRKRETIWYSRWWRGVDAMCGSSRACREAVAVKMKAEREARTIFPTAHPLASLAPEIRTLSLCAACLEAMLAAEVEETRFVWEKLPADLHLDVPEWNATLTK
;
A
#
# COMPACT_ATOMS: atom_id res chain seq x y z
N MET A 1 3.76 2.86 -38.17
CA MET A 1 2.81 3.54 -37.27
C MET A 1 2.66 2.63 -36.08
N SER A 2 3.40 2.91 -35.02
CA SER A 2 3.56 2.01 -33.87
C SER A 2 2.38 2.14 -32.91
N ASP A 3 2.12 1.05 -32.19
CA ASP A 3 1.03 0.87 -31.21
C ASP A 3 1.02 1.89 -30.05
N ASP A 4 2.02 2.80 -29.99
CA ASP A 4 2.13 3.86 -28.98
C ASP A 4 1.20 5.06 -29.25
N GLU A 5 0.81 5.31 -30.51
CA GLU A 5 -0.08 6.43 -30.86
C GLU A 5 -1.55 6.17 -30.50
N GLU A 6 -1.96 4.91 -30.39
CA GLU A 6 -3.33 4.53 -30.05
C GLU A 6 -3.57 4.59 -28.54
N TYR A 7 -2.54 4.36 -27.72
CA TYR A 7 -2.61 4.47 -26.26
C TYR A 7 -2.72 5.92 -25.78
N ALA A 8 -2.16 6.88 -26.53
CA ALA A 8 -2.20 8.30 -26.19
C ALA A 8 -3.61 8.91 -26.31
N LYS A 9 -4.46 8.39 -27.21
CA LYS A 9 -5.80 8.93 -27.48
C LYS A 9 -6.86 8.51 -26.45
N LEU A 10 -6.62 7.49 -25.64
CA LEU A 10 -7.58 7.00 -24.64
C LEU A 10 -7.54 7.78 -23.31
N LEU A 11 -6.56 8.67 -23.10
CA LEU A 11 -6.36 9.39 -21.84
C LEU A 11 -6.85 10.85 -21.84
N GLU A 12 -7.39 11.36 -22.96
CA GLU A 12 -7.82 12.77 -23.07
C GLU A 12 -9.21 13.06 -22.45
N GLY A 13 -9.92 12.05 -21.94
CA GLY A 13 -11.20 12.25 -21.28
C GLY A 13 -11.04 12.49 -19.78
N THR A 14 -11.07 13.77 -19.37
CA THR A 14 -11.35 14.32 -18.02
C THR A 14 -10.19 15.11 -17.40
N ILE A 15 -9.96 16.32 -17.92
CA ILE A 15 -9.20 17.38 -17.25
C ILE A 15 -10.20 18.29 -16.53
N LEU A 16 -10.17 18.31 -15.19
CA LEU A 16 -10.82 19.35 -14.39
C LEU A 16 -9.84 20.52 -14.23
N GLU A 17 -10.08 21.60 -14.95
CA GLU A 17 -9.34 22.86 -14.79
C GLU A 17 -9.73 23.57 -13.48
N VAL A 18 -8.74 24.00 -12.70
CA VAL A 18 -8.91 24.82 -11.49
C VAL A 18 -8.45 26.26 -11.79
N PRO A 19 -9.19 27.32 -11.36
CA PRO A 19 -8.89 28.68 -11.78
C PRO A 19 -7.66 29.26 -11.07
N LYS A 20 -6.80 29.95 -11.83
CA LYS A 20 -5.61 30.67 -11.34
C LYS A 20 -6.00 31.88 -10.47
N ALA A 21 -5.58 31.88 -9.20
CA ALA A 21 -5.69 33.05 -8.33
C ALA A 21 -4.54 34.06 -8.58
N LYS A 22 -4.90 35.34 -8.75
CA LYS A 22 -3.99 36.48 -8.95
C LYS A 22 -3.21 36.80 -7.67
N ARG A 23 -1.88 36.98 -7.80
CA ARG A 23 -1.01 37.53 -6.73
C ARG A 23 -1.16 39.05 -6.63
N PRO A 24 -1.20 39.64 -5.42
CA PRO A 24 -0.84 41.03 -5.23
C PRO A 24 0.61 41.18 -4.75
N ARG A 25 1.30 42.19 -5.29
CA ARG A 25 2.56 42.75 -4.75
C ARG A 25 2.22 43.72 -3.62
N LYS A 26 3.02 43.75 -2.54
CA LYS A 26 3.61 44.97 -1.95
C LYS A 26 4.61 44.63 -0.83
N SER A 27 5.66 45.44 -0.81
CA SER A 27 6.82 45.54 0.09
C SER A 27 6.49 46.20 1.45
N ALA A 28 7.17 45.80 2.54
CA ALA A 28 7.53 46.65 3.69
C ALA A 28 8.50 45.91 4.66
N GLU A 29 9.30 46.70 5.39
CA GLU A 29 10.47 46.48 6.27
C GLU A 29 10.39 45.47 7.44
N PRO A 30 11.54 45.10 8.08
CA PRO A 30 11.61 44.06 9.10
C PRO A 30 11.36 44.60 10.53
N ALA A 31 10.67 43.80 11.35
CA ALA A 31 10.43 44.05 12.77
C ALA A 31 10.90 42.82 13.61
N PRO A 32 11.22 43.02 14.91
CA PRO A 32 12.35 42.39 15.58
C PRO A 32 12.08 40.99 16.16
N GLU A 33 13.18 40.28 16.47
CA GLU A 33 13.21 38.95 17.10
C GLU A 33 12.38 38.90 18.39
N PRO A 34 11.53 37.87 18.60
CA PRO A 34 10.92 37.64 19.89
C PRO A 34 11.69 36.57 20.69
N GLU A 35 12.01 36.96 21.92
CA GLU A 35 12.61 36.19 22.99
C GLU A 35 11.93 34.83 23.24
N LEU A 36 12.75 33.82 23.54
CA LEU A 36 12.37 32.48 23.98
C LEU A 36 11.77 32.53 25.39
N VAL A 37 10.44 32.59 25.49
CA VAL A 37 9.72 32.38 26.75
C VAL A 37 8.57 31.39 26.55
N GLY A 38 8.65 30.25 27.26
CA GLY A 38 7.47 29.45 27.62
C GLY A 38 7.27 28.12 26.88
N LEU A 39 8.15 27.12 27.12
CA LEU A 39 7.86 25.70 26.86
C LEU A 39 6.88 25.16 27.92
N GLN A 40 5.62 25.60 27.88
CA GLN A 40 4.53 24.92 28.57
C GLN A 40 3.71 24.12 27.55
N SER A 41 3.94 22.79 27.58
CA SER A 41 2.97 21.68 27.44
C SER A 41 1.83 21.76 26.41
N SER A 42 1.93 22.61 25.40
CA SER A 42 1.07 22.61 24.24
C SER A 42 1.60 21.53 23.29
N ARG A 43 0.89 20.38 23.24
CA ARG A 43 1.09 19.29 22.28
C ARG A 43 1.65 19.87 20.97
N LEU A 44 2.90 19.57 20.63
CA LEU A 44 3.51 19.99 19.36
C LEU A 44 2.65 19.42 18.23
N ARG A 45 1.67 20.20 17.76
CA ARG A 45 0.84 19.92 16.59
C ARG A 45 1.64 20.25 15.34
N LEU A 46 2.87 19.72 15.22
CA LEU A 46 3.75 19.96 14.06
C LEU A 46 3.08 19.55 12.73
N PHE A 47 2.01 18.75 12.78
CA PHE A 47 1.35 18.16 11.60
C PHE A 47 -0.15 18.45 11.50
N LYS A 48 -0.61 19.60 12.01
CA LYS A 48 -2.03 20.02 12.02
C LYS A 48 -2.70 20.16 10.63
N HIS A 49 -1.98 19.90 9.54
CA HIS A 49 -2.54 19.93 8.19
C HIS A 49 -3.13 18.60 7.72
N GLY A 50 -3.11 17.52 8.53
CA GLY A 50 -3.84 16.28 8.22
C GLY A 50 -3.47 15.61 6.89
N GLY A 51 -2.40 16.08 6.26
CA GLY A 51 -2.01 15.67 4.92
C GLY A 51 -1.26 14.35 4.94
N ARG A 52 -1.36 13.65 3.82
CA ARG A 52 -0.52 12.53 3.47
C ARG A 52 0.93 13.01 3.37
N LEU A 53 1.82 12.37 4.13
CA LEU A 53 3.26 12.63 4.08
C LEU A 53 4.00 11.48 3.41
N PRO A 54 5.08 11.75 2.67
CA PRO A 54 5.95 10.70 2.17
C PRO A 54 6.69 10.01 3.33
N PHE A 55 6.93 8.71 3.19
CA PHE A 55 7.52 7.87 4.24
C PHE A 55 8.87 8.38 4.72
N ASN A 56 9.75 8.80 3.82
CA ASN A 56 11.09 9.30 4.16
C ASN A 56 11.06 10.45 5.19
N VAL A 57 10.07 11.34 5.12
CA VAL A 57 9.87 12.43 6.10
C VAL A 57 9.44 11.86 7.44
N VAL A 58 8.47 10.94 7.45
CA VAL A 58 7.98 10.30 8.69
C VAL A 58 9.07 9.46 9.35
N ALA A 59 9.87 8.73 8.58
CA ALA A 59 11.02 7.96 9.05
C ALA A 59 12.09 8.85 9.68
N ALA A 60 12.46 9.96 9.03
CA ALA A 60 13.43 10.91 9.57
C ALA A 60 12.94 11.53 10.89
N LEU A 61 11.65 11.88 10.98
CA LEU A 61 11.06 12.40 12.22
C LEU A 61 11.09 11.35 13.34
N LEU A 62 10.80 10.10 13.01
CA LEU A 62 10.85 9.00 13.97
C LEU A 62 12.28 8.76 14.47
N GLU A 63 13.25 8.74 13.57
CA GLU A 63 14.67 8.58 13.90
C GLU A 63 15.19 9.74 14.77
N LEU A 64 14.85 10.99 14.44
CA LEU A 64 15.19 12.16 15.26
C LEU A 64 14.54 12.10 16.64
N GLY A 65 13.24 11.79 16.68
CA GLY A 65 12.49 11.63 17.93
C GLY A 65 13.07 10.52 18.81
N HIS A 66 13.52 9.42 18.21
CA HIS A 66 14.18 8.33 18.91
C HIS A 66 15.60 8.72 19.39
N LYS A 67 16.44 9.30 18.52
CA LYS A 67 17.82 9.65 18.81
C LYS A 67 17.95 10.72 19.91
N TYR A 68 17.09 11.73 19.88
CA TYR A 68 17.12 12.85 20.82
C TYR A 68 16.05 12.75 21.92
N ASN A 69 15.38 11.60 22.03
CA ASN A 69 14.34 11.34 23.03
C ASN A 69 13.20 12.40 23.04
N ILE A 70 12.80 12.86 21.85
CA ILE A 70 11.70 13.84 21.68
C ILE A 70 10.39 13.08 21.51
N GLU A 71 9.77 12.73 22.64
CA GLU A 71 8.65 11.80 22.70
C GLU A 71 7.45 12.21 21.84
N VAL A 72 7.12 13.50 21.79
CA VAL A 72 5.96 13.99 21.03
C VAL A 72 6.12 13.74 19.53
N ILE A 73 7.32 13.94 18.98
CA ILE A 73 7.62 13.67 17.56
C ILE A 73 7.63 12.16 17.31
N ARG A 74 8.24 11.40 18.24
CA ARG A 74 8.32 9.93 18.16
C ARG A 74 6.93 9.29 18.10
N GLN A 75 6.02 9.69 19.00
CA GLN A 75 4.67 9.15 19.08
C GLN A 75 3.82 9.48 17.85
N GLU A 76 3.90 10.72 17.36
CA GLU A 76 3.16 11.14 16.16
C GLU A 76 3.65 10.38 14.91
N ALA A 77 4.97 10.25 14.73
CA ALA A 77 5.53 9.50 13.60
C ALA A 77 5.16 8.00 13.67
N LEU A 78 5.21 7.40 14.87
CA LEU A 78 4.74 6.02 15.09
C LEU A 78 3.26 5.85 14.78
N SER A 79 2.42 6.81 15.19
CA SER A 79 0.98 6.77 14.91
C SER A 79 0.71 6.75 13.40
N ARG A 80 1.47 7.51 12.62
CA ARG A 80 1.39 7.50 11.15
C ARG A 80 1.91 6.20 10.55
N MET A 81 3.03 5.67 11.03
CA MET A 81 3.54 4.39 10.54
C MET A 81 2.53 3.27 10.76
N LYS A 82 1.86 3.24 11.92
CA LYS A 82 0.85 2.23 12.26
C LYS A 82 -0.39 2.24 11.35
N THR A 83 -0.64 3.28 10.56
CA THR A 83 -1.75 3.26 9.59
C THR A 83 -1.44 2.40 8.37
N CYS A 84 -0.19 2.40 7.90
CA CYS A 84 0.26 1.57 6.78
C CYS A 84 0.77 0.20 7.27
N PHE A 85 1.62 0.19 8.30
CA PHE A 85 2.25 -0.99 8.85
C PHE A 85 1.45 -1.55 10.03
N CYS A 86 0.13 -1.70 9.84
CA CYS A 86 -0.77 -2.18 10.88
C CYS A 86 -0.65 -3.70 11.08
N HIS A 87 -1.13 -4.18 12.23
CA HIS A 87 -1.18 -5.60 12.60
C HIS A 87 -2.61 -6.17 12.67
N SER A 88 -3.62 -5.36 12.34
CA SER A 88 -5.03 -5.75 12.35
C SER A 88 -5.64 -5.69 10.95
N PHE A 89 -6.30 -6.78 10.56
CA PHE A 89 -7.00 -6.86 9.28
C PHE A 89 -8.06 -5.76 9.10
N ALA A 90 -8.76 -5.41 10.18
CA ALA A 90 -9.78 -4.36 10.15
C ALA A 90 -9.16 -2.98 9.84
N THR A 91 -8.04 -2.65 10.47
CA THR A 91 -7.30 -1.40 10.21
C THR A 91 -6.77 -1.37 8.78
N PHE A 92 -6.16 -2.48 8.33
CA PHE A 92 -5.68 -2.64 6.96
C PHE A 92 -6.80 -2.36 5.95
N ARG A 93 -7.94 -3.03 6.12
CA ARG A 93 -9.08 -2.89 5.20
C ARG A 93 -9.68 -1.49 5.17
N ALA A 94 -9.73 -0.82 6.32
CA ALA A 94 -10.35 0.49 6.45
C ALA A 94 -9.45 1.64 5.96
N SER A 95 -8.12 1.51 6.08
CA SER A 95 -7.20 2.65 5.94
C SER A 95 -6.21 2.52 4.78
N VAL A 96 -5.92 1.30 4.33
CA VAL A 96 -4.82 1.04 3.39
C VAL A 96 -5.36 0.82 1.97
N THR A 97 -4.77 1.55 1.03
CA THR A 97 -5.05 1.43 -0.40
C THR A 97 -3.76 1.22 -1.17
N PHE A 98 -3.74 0.21 -2.04
CA PHE A 98 -2.70 0.07 -3.07
C PHE A 98 -3.09 0.88 -4.30
N GLY A 99 -2.13 1.56 -4.89
CA GLY A 99 -2.34 2.26 -6.16
C GLY A 99 -1.01 2.51 -6.87
N THR A 100 -1.05 3.42 -7.83
CA THR A 100 0.09 3.71 -8.69
C THR A 100 0.39 5.21 -8.66
N VAL A 101 1.66 5.57 -8.51
CA VAL A 101 2.16 6.93 -8.67
C VAL A 101 2.91 7.01 -9.98
N VAL A 102 2.60 8.01 -10.79
CA VAL A 102 3.36 8.32 -12.00
C VAL A 102 4.44 9.31 -11.63
N ARG A 103 5.70 8.96 -11.89
CA ARG A 103 6.88 9.80 -11.63
C ARG A 103 7.67 10.03 -12.91
N GLY A 104 8.54 11.05 -12.88
CA GLY A 104 9.41 11.42 -14.00
C GLY A 104 9.03 12.74 -14.66
N SER A 105 9.95 13.25 -15.48
CA SER A 105 9.76 14.47 -16.29
C SER A 105 9.06 14.16 -17.62
N GLU A 106 8.73 15.20 -18.38
CA GLU A 106 8.26 15.05 -19.75
C GLU A 106 9.22 14.15 -20.55
N GLY A 107 8.68 13.10 -21.19
CA GLY A 107 9.42 12.10 -21.96
C GLY A 107 9.91 10.86 -21.20
N HIS A 108 9.94 10.86 -19.86
CA HIS A 108 10.44 9.72 -19.06
C HIS A 108 9.51 9.44 -17.87
N ARG A 109 8.22 9.20 -18.15
CA ARG A 109 7.24 8.84 -17.14
C ARG A 109 7.26 7.35 -16.86
N TYR A 110 7.30 6.98 -15.60
CA TYR A 110 7.17 5.60 -15.15
C TYR A 110 6.17 5.50 -14.01
N ALA A 111 5.52 4.35 -13.92
CA ALA A 111 4.52 4.03 -12.93
C ALA A 111 5.15 3.18 -11.81
N GLU A 112 5.02 3.63 -10.58
CA GLU A 112 5.43 2.87 -9.39
C GLU A 112 4.22 2.52 -8.54
N MET A 113 4.18 1.29 -8.03
CA MET A 113 3.21 0.91 -7.02
C MET A 113 3.50 1.68 -5.72
N ALA A 114 2.44 2.16 -5.08
CA ALA A 114 2.50 2.80 -3.79
C ALA A 114 1.40 2.30 -2.85
N LEU A 115 1.69 2.39 -1.56
CA LEU A 115 0.77 2.16 -0.47
C LEU A 115 0.34 3.51 0.12
N PHE A 116 -0.96 3.70 0.28
CA PHE A 116 -1.53 4.95 0.76
C PHE A 116 -2.41 4.74 1.98
N THR A 117 -2.34 5.70 2.89
CA THR A 117 -3.37 6.00 3.88
C THR A 117 -3.69 7.50 3.82
N PRO A 118 -4.68 7.99 4.59
CA PRO A 118 -4.94 9.43 4.66
C PRO A 118 -3.73 10.26 5.11
N VAL A 119 -2.79 9.67 5.85
CA VAL A 119 -1.69 10.39 6.54
C VAL A 119 -0.28 9.97 6.11
N LEU A 120 -0.13 8.90 5.33
CA LEU A 120 1.17 8.33 4.94
C LEU A 120 1.12 7.73 3.52
N GLU A 121 2.16 8.03 2.74
CA GLU A 121 2.50 7.42 1.45
C GLU A 121 3.79 6.61 1.61
N VAL A 122 3.79 5.37 1.10
CA VAL A 122 4.97 4.50 1.08
C VAL A 122 5.16 3.99 -0.35
N ILE A 123 6.35 4.16 -0.89
CA ILE A 123 6.77 3.62 -2.18
C ILE A 123 7.73 2.48 -1.93
N PRO A 124 7.32 1.21 -2.12
CA PRO A 124 8.13 0.07 -1.69
C PRO A 124 9.55 0.04 -2.27
N THR A 125 9.74 0.44 -3.53
CA THR A 125 11.07 0.49 -4.18
C THR A 125 12.05 1.47 -3.52
N GLN A 126 11.54 2.45 -2.77
CA GLN A 126 12.33 3.49 -2.11
C GLN A 126 12.35 3.31 -0.59
N ASP A 127 11.22 2.85 -0.02
CA ASP A 127 10.92 3.00 1.40
C ASP A 127 10.92 1.68 2.17
N ALA A 128 10.66 0.53 1.53
CA ALA A 128 10.37 -0.71 2.25
C ALA A 128 11.54 -1.18 3.12
N ILE A 129 12.77 -1.15 2.58
CA ILE A 129 13.97 -1.55 3.32
C ILE A 129 14.20 -0.63 4.52
N ARG A 130 14.09 0.69 4.32
CA ARG A 130 14.21 1.65 5.41
C ARG A 130 13.10 1.48 6.45
N ALA A 131 11.88 1.14 6.04
CA ALA A 131 10.80 0.83 6.96
C ALA A 131 11.15 -0.32 7.90
N VAL A 132 11.71 -1.42 7.38
CA VAL A 132 12.19 -2.53 8.22
C VAL A 132 13.24 -2.04 9.22
N ASN A 133 14.25 -1.29 8.76
CA ASN A 133 15.33 -0.79 9.61
C ASN A 133 14.82 0.13 10.73
N VAL A 134 13.94 1.07 10.39
CA VAL A 134 13.35 2.00 11.36
C VAL A 134 12.45 1.27 12.35
N ILE A 135 11.63 0.32 11.90
CA ILE A 135 10.77 -0.49 12.77
C ILE A 135 11.60 -1.29 13.79
N ARG A 136 12.71 -1.88 13.34
CA ARG A 136 13.65 -2.59 14.23
C ARG A 136 14.32 -1.65 15.21
N LEU A 137 14.76 -0.47 14.76
CA LEU A 137 15.36 0.57 15.61
C LEU A 137 14.44 0.93 16.79
N VAL A 138 13.16 1.17 16.51
CA VAL A 138 12.18 1.56 17.54
C VAL A 138 11.50 0.38 18.25
N LYS A 139 11.89 -0.87 17.91
CA LYS A 139 11.40 -2.11 18.52
C LYS A 139 9.87 -2.27 18.46
N GLN A 140 9.24 -1.89 17.35
CA GLN A 140 7.80 -2.04 17.14
C GLN A 140 7.52 -3.25 16.22
N THR A 141 7.77 -4.44 16.72
CA THR A 141 7.82 -5.69 15.94
C THR A 141 6.50 -6.06 15.26
N SER A 142 5.34 -5.65 15.78
CA SER A 142 4.03 -5.85 15.13
C SER A 142 3.92 -5.21 13.75
N MET A 143 4.76 -4.23 13.43
CA MET A 143 4.78 -3.59 12.11
C MET A 143 5.62 -4.35 11.07
N LEU A 144 6.46 -5.31 11.50
CA LEU A 144 7.42 -5.99 10.62
C LEU A 144 6.77 -6.82 9.49
N PRO A 145 5.67 -7.57 9.70
CA PRO A 145 5.10 -8.38 8.62
C PRO A 145 4.70 -7.53 7.42
N MET A 146 4.10 -6.35 7.63
CA MET A 146 3.76 -5.43 6.55
C MET A 146 5.00 -4.81 5.88
N ALA A 147 6.01 -4.42 6.65
CA ALA A 147 7.22 -3.83 6.07
C ALA A 147 8.01 -4.85 5.22
N LEU A 148 8.17 -6.07 5.73
CA LEU A 148 8.84 -7.16 4.99
C LEU A 148 8.00 -7.64 3.81
N TYR A 149 6.66 -7.64 3.93
CA TYR A 149 5.78 -7.86 2.79
C TYR A 149 6.05 -6.89 1.65
N LEU A 150 6.18 -5.58 1.94
CA LEU A 150 6.54 -4.59 0.91
C LEU A 150 7.93 -4.84 0.31
N CYS A 151 8.90 -5.30 1.10
CA CYS A 151 10.23 -5.69 0.60
C CYS A 151 10.15 -6.85 -0.42
N THR A 152 9.17 -7.76 -0.31
CA THR A 152 9.00 -8.83 -1.30
C THR A 152 8.67 -8.31 -2.72
N MET A 153 8.14 -7.09 -2.82
CA MET A 153 7.77 -6.43 -4.09
C MET A 153 8.93 -5.64 -4.71
N VAL A 154 10.03 -5.43 -3.98
CA VAL A 154 11.19 -4.67 -4.46
C VAL A 154 11.96 -5.48 -5.51
N PRO A 155 12.49 -4.89 -6.59
CA PRO A 155 13.34 -5.61 -7.55
C PRO A 155 14.49 -6.35 -6.85
N ALA A 156 14.82 -7.57 -7.30
CA ALA A 156 15.80 -8.43 -6.62
C ALA A 156 17.18 -7.76 -6.46
N ALA A 157 17.64 -7.01 -7.47
CA ALA A 157 18.88 -6.25 -7.40
C ALA A 157 18.85 -5.22 -6.27
N THR A 158 17.81 -4.38 -6.22
CA THR A 158 17.62 -3.37 -5.17
C THR A 158 17.45 -4.00 -3.79
N LEU A 159 16.76 -5.14 -3.68
CA LEU A 159 16.62 -5.86 -2.42
C LEU A 159 17.97 -6.35 -1.89
N ALA A 160 18.86 -6.81 -2.79
CA ALA A 160 20.17 -7.33 -2.44
C ALA A 160 21.21 -6.23 -2.15
N THR A 161 21.20 -5.14 -2.93
CA THR A 161 22.19 -4.05 -2.80
C THR A 161 21.77 -2.95 -1.84
N GLY A 162 20.46 -2.88 -1.53
CA GLY A 162 19.89 -1.78 -0.75
C GLY A 162 19.57 -0.55 -1.59
N VAL A 163 19.05 0.47 -0.89
CA VAL A 163 18.68 1.78 -1.44
C VAL A 163 19.64 2.83 -0.90
N MET A 164 20.20 3.66 -1.79
CA MET A 164 21.10 4.75 -1.40
C MET A 164 20.32 5.87 -0.71
N ARG A 165 20.82 6.32 0.44
CA ARG A 165 20.29 7.45 1.20
C ARG A 165 20.84 8.77 0.67
N PRO A 166 20.18 9.92 0.99
CA PRO A 166 20.68 11.24 0.60
C PRO A 166 22.07 11.60 1.14
N ASP A 167 22.49 10.96 2.24
CA ASP A 167 23.81 11.17 2.86
C ASP A 167 24.92 10.29 2.25
N GLY A 168 24.62 9.51 1.21
CA GLY A 168 25.54 8.58 0.57
C GLY A 168 25.65 7.22 1.27
N GLY A 169 24.97 7.03 2.40
CA GLY A 169 24.82 5.71 3.03
C GLY A 169 23.85 4.81 2.25
N TYR A 170 23.71 3.56 2.68
CA TYR A 170 22.74 2.62 2.12
C TYR A 170 21.82 2.08 3.21
N ASP A 171 20.54 1.98 2.90
CA ASP A 171 19.59 1.12 3.61
C ASP A 171 19.63 -0.27 3.00
N THR A 172 20.18 -1.21 3.75
CA THR A 172 20.20 -2.64 3.41
C THR A 172 19.37 -3.43 4.42
N LEU A 173 18.88 -4.60 4.00
CA LEU A 173 18.29 -5.56 4.92
C LEU A 173 19.39 -6.35 5.64
N SER A 174 19.06 -6.86 6.83
CA SER A 174 19.85 -7.92 7.44
C SER A 174 19.82 -9.17 6.54
N GLN A 175 20.85 -10.02 6.65
CA GLN A 175 20.89 -11.28 5.89
C GLN A 175 19.65 -12.15 6.18
N GLU A 176 19.19 -12.16 7.43
CA GLU A 176 18.01 -12.90 7.87
C GLU A 176 16.74 -12.36 7.18
N ASP A 177 16.54 -11.04 7.16
CA ASP A 177 15.38 -10.41 6.51
C ASP A 177 15.41 -10.53 4.99
N LEU A 178 16.59 -10.51 4.39
CA LEU A 178 16.77 -10.75 2.97
C LEU A 178 16.29 -12.16 2.60
N ILE A 179 16.70 -13.18 3.36
CA ILE A 179 16.26 -14.57 3.17
C ILE A 179 14.74 -14.68 3.33
N ARG A 180 14.17 -14.11 4.41
CA ARG A 180 12.71 -14.07 4.62
C ARG A 180 11.98 -13.51 3.40
N CYS A 181 12.46 -12.40 2.85
CA CYS A 181 11.82 -11.75 1.70
C CYS A 181 11.93 -12.58 0.43
N ILE A 182 13.05 -13.27 0.21
CA ILE A 182 13.25 -14.13 -0.96
C ILE A 182 12.33 -15.35 -0.89
N ASP A 183 12.31 -16.04 0.24
CA ASP A 183 11.51 -17.25 0.43
C ASP A 183 10.00 -16.95 0.33
N ALA A 184 9.58 -15.83 0.92
CA ALA A 184 8.18 -15.43 0.89
C ALA A 184 7.65 -15.10 -0.51
N ARG A 185 8.49 -14.69 -1.48
CA ARG A 185 8.04 -14.34 -2.84
C ARG A 185 7.27 -15.48 -3.51
N THR A 186 7.81 -16.70 -3.45
CA THR A 186 7.18 -17.89 -4.05
C THR A 186 5.84 -18.17 -3.37
N THR A 187 5.81 -18.14 -2.04
CA THR A 187 4.60 -18.36 -1.24
C THR A 187 3.51 -17.33 -1.54
N LEU A 188 3.87 -16.04 -1.61
CA LEU A 188 2.94 -14.95 -1.91
C LEU A 188 2.43 -14.99 -3.36
N ALA A 189 3.28 -15.41 -4.31
CA ALA A 189 2.86 -15.66 -5.68
C ALA A 189 1.82 -16.80 -5.75
N MET A 190 2.07 -17.91 -5.06
CA MET A 190 1.10 -19.02 -4.98
C MET A 190 -0.22 -18.58 -4.33
N ARG A 191 -0.17 -17.75 -3.29
CA ARG A 191 -1.37 -17.16 -2.67
C ARG A 191 -2.17 -16.28 -3.63
N THR A 192 -1.47 -15.50 -4.45
CA THR A 192 -2.11 -14.67 -5.48
C THR A 192 -2.86 -15.55 -6.49
N CYS A 193 -2.21 -16.61 -6.97
CA CYS A 193 -2.83 -17.58 -7.88
C CYS A 193 -4.05 -18.25 -7.25
N ARG A 194 -3.93 -18.75 -6.02
CA ARG A 194 -5.02 -19.41 -5.30
C ARG A 194 -6.21 -18.47 -5.03
N LYS A 195 -5.95 -17.23 -4.62
CA LYS A 195 -7.00 -16.21 -4.42
C LYS A 195 -7.78 -15.99 -5.72
N ARG A 196 -7.07 -15.79 -6.83
CA ARG A 196 -7.71 -15.61 -8.16
C ARG A 196 -8.45 -16.87 -8.59
N GLU A 197 -7.86 -18.05 -8.42
CA GLU A 197 -8.51 -19.33 -8.70
C GLU A 197 -9.84 -19.45 -7.94
N THR A 198 -9.83 -19.15 -6.65
CA THR A 198 -11.02 -19.26 -5.80
C THR A 198 -12.10 -18.26 -6.20
N ILE A 199 -11.75 -17.02 -6.49
CA ILE A 199 -12.73 -15.96 -6.82
C ILE A 199 -13.32 -16.18 -8.21
N TRP A 200 -12.48 -16.52 -9.20
CA TRP A 200 -12.89 -16.56 -10.59
C TRP A 200 -13.36 -17.95 -11.03
N TYR A 201 -12.70 -19.02 -10.55
CA TYR A 201 -12.87 -20.39 -11.08
C TYR A 201 -13.56 -21.34 -10.11
N SER A 202 -13.82 -20.95 -8.85
CA SER A 202 -14.45 -21.84 -7.87
C SER A 202 -15.85 -22.29 -8.30
N ARG A 203 -16.10 -23.58 -8.06
CA ARG A 203 -17.38 -24.23 -8.34
C ARG A 203 -18.50 -23.73 -7.43
N TRP A 204 -18.19 -23.07 -6.32
CA TRP A 204 -19.18 -22.48 -5.40
C TRP A 204 -20.08 -21.44 -6.09
N TRP A 205 -19.56 -20.70 -7.07
CA TRP A 205 -20.38 -19.80 -7.92
C TRP A 205 -21.50 -20.52 -8.67
N ARG A 206 -21.29 -21.79 -9.05
CA ARG A 206 -22.31 -22.59 -9.74
C ARG A 206 -23.46 -23.01 -8.81
N GLY A 207 -23.31 -22.85 -7.50
CA GLY A 207 -24.36 -23.13 -6.50
C GLY A 207 -25.19 -21.92 -6.08
N VAL A 208 -24.87 -20.71 -6.57
CA VAL A 208 -25.65 -19.47 -6.30
C VAL A 208 -27.01 -19.47 -7.02
N ASP A 209 -27.37 -20.58 -7.67
CA ASP A 209 -28.62 -20.78 -8.42
C ASP A 209 -29.89 -20.50 -7.60
N ALA A 210 -29.88 -20.68 -6.28
CA ALA A 210 -31.04 -20.42 -5.44
C ALA A 210 -31.32 -18.92 -5.18
N MET A 211 -30.29 -18.06 -5.29
CA MET A 211 -30.39 -16.62 -4.99
C MET A 211 -30.15 -15.73 -6.22
N CYS A 212 -29.67 -16.31 -7.32
CA CYS A 212 -29.41 -15.56 -8.54
C CYS A 212 -30.67 -15.48 -9.42
N GLY A 213 -31.31 -14.32 -9.44
CA GLY A 213 -32.47 -14.05 -10.31
C GLY A 213 -32.16 -14.09 -11.82
N SER A 214 -30.90 -14.16 -12.23
CA SER A 214 -30.45 -14.19 -13.62
C SER A 214 -29.23 -15.09 -13.82
N SER A 215 -29.27 -16.31 -13.25
CA SER A 215 -28.12 -17.21 -13.13
C SER A 215 -27.33 -17.45 -14.43
N ARG A 216 -28.02 -17.54 -15.58
CA ARG A 216 -27.33 -17.66 -16.89
C ARG A 216 -26.50 -16.41 -17.24
N ALA A 217 -27.06 -15.21 -17.12
CA ALA A 217 -26.38 -13.97 -17.49
C ALA A 217 -25.17 -13.68 -16.59
N CYS A 218 -25.30 -13.90 -15.28
CA CYS A 218 -24.19 -13.73 -14.33
C CYS A 218 -23.05 -14.72 -14.62
N ARG A 219 -23.37 -15.99 -14.93
CA ARG A 219 -22.37 -16.98 -15.33
C ARG A 219 -21.65 -16.60 -16.63
N GLU A 220 -22.39 -16.10 -17.60
CA GLU A 220 -21.84 -15.66 -18.89
C GLU A 220 -20.89 -14.46 -18.71
N ALA A 221 -21.28 -13.46 -17.92
CA ALA A 221 -20.42 -12.31 -17.62
C ALA A 221 -19.06 -12.72 -17.01
N VAL A 222 -19.08 -13.64 -16.03
CA VAL A 222 -17.84 -14.17 -15.44
C VAL A 222 -17.04 -14.98 -16.46
N ALA A 223 -17.70 -15.84 -17.25
CA ALA A 223 -17.03 -16.66 -18.26
C ALA A 223 -16.33 -15.82 -19.35
N VAL A 224 -16.96 -14.73 -19.80
CA VAL A 224 -16.37 -13.78 -20.75
C VAL A 224 -15.10 -13.16 -20.18
N LYS A 225 -15.14 -12.67 -18.93
CA LYS A 225 -13.95 -12.12 -18.25
C LYS A 225 -12.83 -13.16 -18.15
N MET A 226 -13.13 -14.38 -17.73
CA MET A 226 -12.13 -15.44 -17.61
C MET A 226 -11.53 -15.86 -18.95
N LYS A 227 -12.36 -15.89 -20.01
CA LYS A 227 -11.88 -16.16 -21.37
C LYS A 227 -10.90 -15.06 -21.82
N ALA A 228 -11.26 -13.79 -21.62
CA ALA A 228 -10.41 -12.66 -21.97
C ALA A 228 -9.06 -12.69 -21.23
N GLU A 229 -9.05 -12.99 -19.92
CA GLU A 229 -7.80 -13.12 -19.15
C GLU A 229 -6.91 -14.28 -19.66
N ARG A 230 -7.52 -15.40 -20.04
CA ARG A 230 -6.79 -16.55 -20.58
C ARG A 230 -6.19 -16.26 -21.96
N GLU A 231 -6.95 -15.57 -22.82
CA GLU A 231 -6.54 -15.20 -24.17
C GLU A 231 -5.44 -14.13 -24.17
N ALA A 232 -5.55 -13.17 -23.25
CA ALA A 232 -4.53 -12.14 -23.08
C ALA A 232 -3.18 -12.69 -22.57
N ARG A 233 -3.14 -13.96 -22.14
CA ARG A 233 -1.98 -14.59 -21.47
C ARG A 233 -1.39 -13.67 -20.40
N THR A 234 -2.26 -12.91 -19.73
CA THR A 234 -1.83 -11.88 -18.79
C THR A 234 -1.08 -12.56 -17.66
N ILE A 235 0.24 -12.38 -17.66
CA ILE A 235 1.05 -12.58 -16.46
C ILE A 235 0.62 -11.45 -15.54
N PHE A 236 -0.02 -11.77 -14.42
CA PHE A 236 -0.37 -10.76 -13.42
C PHE A 236 0.93 -10.12 -12.93
N PRO A 237 1.24 -8.88 -13.35
CA PRO A 237 2.59 -8.33 -13.18
C PRO A 237 2.90 -8.06 -11.71
N THR A 238 1.86 -8.00 -10.88
CA THR A 238 1.94 -7.73 -9.45
C THR A 238 1.37 -8.91 -8.66
N ALA A 239 2.29 -9.77 -8.22
CA ALA A 239 2.03 -10.95 -7.40
C ALA A 239 1.73 -10.61 -5.92
N HIS A 240 0.96 -9.55 -5.67
CA HIS A 240 0.70 -9.10 -4.30
C HIS A 240 -0.68 -9.53 -3.80
N PRO A 241 -0.77 -10.59 -2.97
CA PRO A 241 -2.05 -11.25 -2.66
C PRO A 241 -3.00 -10.40 -1.79
N LEU A 242 -2.51 -9.29 -1.22
CA LEU A 242 -3.32 -8.31 -0.48
C LEU A 242 -3.96 -7.24 -1.39
N ALA A 243 -3.74 -7.27 -2.71
CA ALA A 243 -4.45 -6.40 -3.65
C ALA A 243 -5.96 -6.62 -3.55
N SER A 244 -6.73 -5.54 -3.61
CA SER A 244 -8.20 -5.63 -3.73
C SER A 244 -8.58 -6.00 -5.16
N LEU A 245 -9.32 -7.10 -5.33
CA LEU A 245 -9.94 -7.44 -6.62
C LEU A 245 -11.33 -6.81 -6.79
N ALA A 246 -11.83 -6.10 -5.78
CA ALA A 246 -13.14 -5.47 -5.81
C ALA A 246 -13.37 -4.55 -7.03
N PRO A 247 -12.40 -3.73 -7.48
CA PRO A 247 -12.57 -2.93 -8.69
C PRO A 247 -12.84 -3.79 -9.93
N GLU A 248 -12.09 -4.87 -10.11
CA GLU A 248 -12.28 -5.81 -11.23
C GLU A 248 -13.63 -6.51 -11.15
N ILE A 249 -14.02 -6.99 -9.97
CA ILE A 249 -15.32 -7.64 -9.73
C ILE A 249 -16.48 -6.68 -10.07
N ARG A 250 -16.37 -5.40 -9.70
CA ARG A 250 -17.41 -4.40 -9.95
C ARG A 250 -17.56 -4.01 -11.42
N THR A 251 -16.61 -4.37 -12.29
CA THR A 251 -16.77 -4.17 -13.75
C THR A 251 -17.71 -5.18 -14.39
N LEU A 252 -18.08 -6.25 -13.67
CA LEU A 252 -18.93 -7.31 -14.20
C LEU A 252 -20.41 -6.93 -14.08
N SER A 253 -21.16 -7.22 -15.14
CA SER A 253 -22.62 -7.11 -15.15
C SER A 253 -23.29 -8.25 -14.37
N LEU A 254 -23.21 -8.19 -13.04
CA LEU A 254 -23.77 -9.18 -12.12
C LEU A 254 -25.05 -8.67 -11.45
N CYS A 255 -25.93 -9.59 -11.06
CA CYS A 255 -27.01 -9.25 -10.12
C CYS A 255 -26.43 -8.95 -8.73
N ALA A 256 -27.19 -8.25 -7.88
CA ALA A 256 -26.73 -7.80 -6.56
C ALA A 256 -26.22 -8.96 -5.68
N ALA A 257 -26.97 -10.07 -5.59
CA ALA A 257 -26.58 -11.24 -4.80
C ALA A 257 -25.25 -11.86 -5.28
N CYS A 258 -25.06 -11.93 -6.59
CA CYS A 258 -23.84 -12.42 -7.23
C CYS A 258 -22.64 -11.48 -6.96
N LEU A 259 -22.84 -10.18 -7.08
CA LEU A 259 -21.81 -9.19 -6.79
C LEU A 259 -21.38 -9.25 -5.31
N GLU A 260 -22.34 -9.28 -4.39
CA GLU A 260 -22.08 -9.39 -2.95
C GLU A 260 -21.33 -10.67 -2.60
N ALA A 261 -21.74 -11.81 -3.16
CA ALA A 261 -21.07 -13.09 -2.93
C ALA A 261 -19.60 -13.09 -3.40
N MET A 262 -19.30 -12.50 -4.57
CA MET A 262 -17.91 -12.40 -5.05
C MET A 262 -17.07 -11.45 -4.19
N LEU A 263 -17.63 -10.31 -3.78
CA LEU A 263 -16.94 -9.37 -2.91
C LEU A 263 -16.69 -9.97 -1.52
N ALA A 264 -17.63 -10.73 -0.97
CA ALA A 264 -17.45 -11.44 0.28
C ALA A 264 -16.34 -12.50 0.17
N ALA A 265 -16.32 -13.28 -0.92
CA ALA A 265 -15.25 -14.24 -1.17
C ALA A 265 -13.88 -13.57 -1.32
N GLU A 266 -13.80 -12.41 -1.97
CA GLU A 266 -12.57 -11.62 -2.08
C GLU A 266 -12.03 -11.18 -0.72
N VAL A 267 -12.92 -10.73 0.16
CA VAL A 267 -12.56 -10.31 1.53
C VAL A 267 -12.05 -11.51 2.33
N GLU A 268 -12.71 -12.66 2.25
CA GLU A 268 -12.30 -13.86 2.99
C GLU A 268 -10.95 -14.41 2.50
N GLU A 269 -10.72 -14.43 1.18
CA GLU A 269 -9.40 -14.82 0.65
C GLU A 269 -8.30 -13.83 1.08
N THR A 270 -8.60 -12.53 1.10
CA THR A 270 -7.64 -11.52 1.60
C THR A 270 -7.37 -11.68 3.09
N ARG A 271 -8.40 -11.98 3.88
CA ARG A 271 -8.27 -12.27 5.32
C ARG A 271 -7.40 -13.49 5.56
N PHE A 272 -7.61 -14.57 4.81
CA PHE A 272 -6.77 -15.77 4.89
C PHE A 272 -5.30 -15.47 4.58
N VAL A 273 -5.03 -14.66 3.56
CA VAL A 273 -3.67 -14.21 3.24
C VAL A 273 -3.08 -13.41 4.40
N TRP A 274 -3.84 -12.44 4.91
CA TRP A 274 -3.43 -11.58 6.01
C TRP A 274 -3.09 -12.38 7.28
N GLU A 275 -3.94 -13.33 7.69
CA GLU A 275 -3.74 -14.16 8.88
C GLU A 275 -2.44 -14.97 8.85
N LYS A 276 -2.04 -15.41 7.66
CA LYS A 276 -0.85 -16.24 7.50
C LYS A 276 0.42 -15.43 7.18
N LEU A 277 0.29 -14.14 6.89
CA LEU A 277 1.40 -13.30 6.46
C LEU A 277 2.63 -13.37 7.37
N PRO A 278 2.52 -13.32 8.73
CA PRO A 278 3.70 -13.46 9.58
C PRO A 278 4.38 -14.82 9.42
N ALA A 279 3.61 -15.90 9.34
CA ALA A 279 4.13 -17.25 9.17
C ALA A 279 4.82 -17.44 7.81
N ASP A 280 4.26 -16.86 6.74
CA ASP A 280 4.88 -16.87 5.40
C ASP A 280 6.20 -16.11 5.34
N LEU A 281 6.39 -15.15 6.25
CA LEU A 281 7.61 -14.36 6.41
C LEU A 281 8.53 -14.91 7.51
N HIS A 282 8.20 -16.06 8.10
CA HIS A 282 8.94 -16.66 9.22
C HIS A 282 9.13 -15.69 10.40
N LEU A 283 8.04 -15.04 10.80
CA LEU A 283 7.97 -14.13 11.94
C LEU A 283 7.00 -14.67 13.00
N ASP A 284 7.40 -14.55 14.26
CA ASP A 284 6.52 -14.71 15.41
C ASP A 284 6.05 -13.33 15.88
N VAL A 285 4.76 -13.05 15.71
CA VAL A 285 4.13 -11.78 16.07
C VAL A 285 2.85 -12.07 16.85
N PRO A 286 2.93 -12.23 18.18
CA PRO A 286 1.77 -12.58 19.02
C PRO A 286 0.62 -11.56 18.93
N GLU A 287 0.95 -10.30 18.62
CA GLU A 287 0.01 -9.19 18.46
C GLU A 287 -0.76 -9.21 17.12
N TRP A 288 -0.41 -10.13 16.20
CA TRP A 288 -1.01 -10.18 14.87
C TRP A 288 -2.48 -10.56 14.92
N ASN A 289 -3.34 -9.68 14.42
CA ASN A 289 -4.80 -9.73 14.58
C ASN A 289 -5.32 -9.81 16.02
N ALA A 290 -4.46 -9.62 17.02
CA ALA A 290 -4.92 -9.47 18.38
C ALA A 290 -5.84 -8.26 18.44
N THR A 291 -7.07 -8.48 18.90
CA THR A 291 -7.95 -7.37 19.26
C THR A 291 -7.26 -6.64 20.40
N LEU A 292 -7.12 -5.32 20.32
CA LEU A 292 -6.60 -4.53 21.44
C LEU A 292 -7.48 -4.87 22.66
N THR A 293 -6.96 -5.70 23.57
CA THR A 293 -7.57 -5.94 24.86
C THR A 293 -7.60 -4.58 25.54
N LYS A 294 -8.82 -4.06 25.70
CA LYS A 294 -9.08 -2.78 26.37
C LYS A 294 -8.58 -2.81 27.81
#